data_AF-A0A7Z0WQV4-F1
#
_entry.id   AF-A0A7Z0WQV4-F1
#
_cell.length_a   1.000
_cell.length_b   1.000
_cell.length_c   1.000
_cell.angle_alpha   90.00
_cell.angle_beta   90.00
_cell.angle_gamma   90.00
#
_symmetry.space_group_name_H-M   'P 1'
#
loop_
_entity.id
_entity.type
_entity.pdbx_description
1 polymer ?
#
loop_
_entity_poly.entity_id
_entity_poly.type
_entity_poly.pdbx_seq_one_letter_code
_entity_poly.pdbx_strand_id
1 'polypeptide(L)'
;MSPTPRQLLGVWVIGSVLTGTLAVLLTVHRGPRRLQPLADLSTLSLAGVIGVLVALVAALGLLAWGTPGTTWLPDTARGRALWVVLVAAAGLAGWSYAAAATFVVDLPLDVQLMMAFTVGGLPFTVVATVLLRPVAASGAGLVLAVALLVTGFAVAPETLREGVRLLVVLTAP
;
A
#
# COMPACT_ATOMS: atom_id res chain seq x y z
N MET A 1 6.04 -24.43 6.96
CA MET A 1 6.12 -23.42 5.87
C MET A 1 7.45 -22.72 5.97
N SER A 2 8.09 -22.42 4.84
CA SER A 2 9.26 -21.54 4.80
C SER A 2 8.91 -20.14 5.35
N PRO A 3 9.90 -19.37 5.86
CA PRO A 3 9.64 -18.04 6.42
C PRO A 3 9.07 -17.06 5.38
N THR A 4 9.37 -17.26 4.09
CA THR A 4 8.96 -16.38 2.99
C THR A 4 7.44 -16.34 2.73
N PRO A 5 6.72 -17.47 2.50
CA PRO A 5 5.25 -17.45 2.40
C PRO A 5 4.56 -16.85 3.61
N ARG A 6 5.07 -17.11 4.83
CA ARG A 6 4.51 -16.54 6.06
C ARG A 6 4.68 -15.02 6.09
N GLN A 7 5.84 -14.50 5.69
CA GLN A 7 6.10 -13.06 5.62
C GLN A 7 5.14 -12.39 4.63
N LEU A 8 5.05 -12.93 3.41
CA LEU A 8 4.20 -12.34 2.36
C LEU A 8 2.72 -12.40 2.72
N LEU A 9 2.24 -13.52 3.25
CA LEU A 9 0.87 -13.64 3.72
C LEU A 9 0.60 -12.67 4.88
N GLY A 10 1.54 -12.55 5.82
CA GLY A 10 1.44 -11.59 6.92
C GLY A 10 1.33 -10.15 6.43
N VAL A 11 2.20 -9.75 5.48
CA VAL A 11 2.17 -8.41 4.87
C VAL A 11 0.84 -8.17 4.17
N TRP A 12 0.33 -9.14 3.41
CA TRP A 12 -0.95 -9.04 2.73
C TRP A 12 -2.13 -8.88 3.70
N VAL A 13 -2.19 -9.71 4.74
CA VAL A 13 -3.27 -9.64 5.75
C VAL A 13 -3.23 -8.31 6.49
N ILE A 14 -2.05 -7.90 7.00
CA ILE A 14 -1.87 -6.63 7.71
C ILE A 14 -2.26 -5.46 6.81
N GLY A 15 -1.73 -5.43 5.59
CA GLY A 15 -2.02 -4.38 4.62
C GLY A 15 -3.52 -4.29 4.31
N SER A 16 -4.19 -5.41 4.07
CA SER A 16 -5.62 -5.43 3.71
C SER A 16 -6.53 -5.02 4.87
N VAL A 17 -6.27 -5.54 6.08
CA VAL A 17 -7.05 -5.17 7.28
C VAL A 17 -6.90 -3.68 7.58
N LEU A 18 -5.67 -3.16 7.55
CA LEU A 18 -5.41 -1.78 7.94
C LEU A 18 -5.84 -0.79 6.85
N THR A 19 -5.65 -1.10 5.58
CA THR A 19 -6.18 -0.25 4.49
C THR A 19 -7.71 -0.29 4.41
N GLY A 20 -8.35 -1.44 4.64
CA GLY A 20 -9.79 -1.52 4.78
C GLY A 20 -10.30 -0.69 5.96
N THR A 21 -9.60 -0.73 7.11
CA THR A 21 -9.92 0.11 8.27
C THR A 21 -9.73 1.60 7.96
N LEU A 22 -8.63 1.99 7.30
CA LEU A 22 -8.42 3.37 6.84
C LEU A 22 -9.52 3.80 5.89
N ALA A 23 -9.90 2.94 4.94
CA ALA A 23 -11.01 3.21 4.05
C ALA A 23 -12.25 3.54 4.89
N VAL A 24 -12.70 2.63 5.77
CA VAL A 24 -13.86 2.86 6.65
C VAL A 24 -13.75 4.19 7.43
N LEU A 25 -12.62 4.49 8.06
CA LEU A 25 -12.46 5.74 8.83
C LEU A 25 -12.58 6.99 7.95
N LEU A 26 -12.09 6.92 6.72
CA LEU A 26 -12.24 7.99 5.74
C LEU A 26 -13.64 7.99 5.13
N THR A 27 -14.43 6.90 5.28
CA THR A 27 -15.78 6.69 4.69
C THR A 27 -16.97 6.92 5.61
N VAL A 28 -16.77 6.79 6.90
CA VAL A 28 -17.83 6.90 7.89
C VAL A 28 -18.28 8.37 7.99
N HIS A 29 -19.58 8.60 7.75
CA HIS A 29 -20.28 9.90 7.73
C HIS A 29 -20.16 10.77 6.46
N ARG A 30 -19.90 10.15 5.31
CA ARG A 30 -19.58 10.84 4.03
C ARG A 30 -20.65 11.70 3.35
N GLY A 31 -21.95 11.54 3.63
CA GLY A 31 -22.97 12.16 2.77
C GLY A 31 -22.67 11.89 1.27
N PRO A 32 -22.81 12.87 0.36
CA PRO A 32 -22.53 12.68 -1.08
C PRO A 32 -21.05 12.74 -1.48
N ARG A 33 -20.09 12.94 -0.57
CA ARG A 33 -18.65 13.09 -0.92
C ARG A 33 -17.94 11.74 -0.99
N ARG A 34 -17.04 11.58 -1.97
CA ARG A 34 -16.29 10.32 -2.23
C ARG A 34 -15.19 10.02 -1.20
N LEU A 35 -14.50 11.03 -0.68
CA LEU A 35 -13.52 10.94 0.42
C LEU A 35 -13.71 12.15 1.34
N GLN A 36 -13.52 11.97 2.65
CA GLN A 36 -13.47 13.10 3.59
C GLN A 36 -12.03 13.61 3.70
N PRO A 37 -11.76 14.90 3.47
CA PRO A 37 -10.44 15.48 3.70
C PRO A 37 -9.97 15.25 5.14
N LEU A 38 -8.68 15.02 5.34
CA LEU A 38 -8.08 14.84 6.68
C LEU A 38 -8.41 15.99 7.64
N ALA A 39 -8.48 17.23 7.12
CA ALA A 39 -8.82 18.42 7.90
C ALA A 39 -10.28 18.45 8.37
N ASP A 40 -11.16 17.70 7.71
CA ASP A 40 -12.60 17.64 8.01
C ASP A 40 -12.95 16.46 8.91
N LEU A 41 -11.98 15.62 9.28
CA LEU A 41 -12.21 14.45 10.14
C LEU A 41 -12.48 14.88 11.57
N SER A 42 -13.38 14.15 12.25
CA SER A 42 -13.51 14.27 13.70
C SER A 42 -12.19 13.94 14.40
N THR A 43 -11.95 14.51 15.58
CA THR A 43 -10.74 14.21 16.38
C THR A 43 -10.59 12.70 16.62
N LEU A 44 -11.70 11.99 16.82
CA LEU A 44 -11.71 10.53 17.00
C LEU A 44 -11.30 9.79 15.72
N SER A 45 -11.84 10.20 14.56
CA SER A 45 -11.47 9.60 13.26
C SER A 45 -10.00 9.85 12.92
N LEU A 46 -9.51 11.08 13.17
CA LEU A 46 -8.11 11.43 12.97
C LEU A 46 -7.18 10.61 13.89
N ALA A 47 -7.53 10.49 15.18
CA ALA A 47 -6.82 9.62 16.10
C ALA A 47 -6.84 8.16 15.65
N GLY A 48 -7.97 7.69 15.11
CA GLY A 48 -8.10 6.37 14.50
C GLY A 48 -7.16 6.17 13.31
N VAL A 49 -7.07 7.13 12.39
CA VAL A 49 -6.14 7.09 11.25
C VAL A 49 -4.69 6.99 11.74
N ILE A 50 -4.29 7.85 12.70
CA ILE A 50 -2.95 7.80 13.30
C ILE A 50 -2.70 6.44 13.96
N GLY A 51 -3.66 5.94 14.74
CA GLY A 51 -3.58 4.64 15.40
C GLY A 51 -3.39 3.49 14.41
N VAL A 52 -4.11 3.51 13.29
CA VAL A 52 -3.97 2.50 12.22
C VAL A 52 -2.60 2.57 11.56
N LEU A 53 -2.06 3.78 11.33
CA LEU A 53 -0.70 3.94 10.79
C LEU A 53 0.37 3.45 11.77
N VAL A 54 0.21 3.71 13.07
CA VAL A 54 1.11 3.17 14.11
C VAL A 54 1.01 1.64 14.16
N ALA A 55 -0.20 1.09 14.11
CA ALA A 55 -0.42 -0.36 14.09
C ALA A 55 0.21 -1.01 12.85
N LEU A 56 0.15 -0.36 11.68
CA LEU A 56 0.81 -0.82 10.45
C LEU A 56 2.32 -0.93 10.65
N VAL A 57 2.95 0.14 11.13
CA VAL A 57 4.40 0.17 11.37
C VAL A 57 4.80 -0.89 12.41
N ALA A 58 4.05 -1.00 13.51
CA ALA A 58 4.31 -1.99 14.55
C ALA A 58 4.19 -3.43 14.02
N ALA A 59 3.11 -3.74 13.30
CA ALA A 59 2.86 -5.08 12.77
C ALA A 59 3.88 -5.48 11.69
N LEU A 60 4.25 -4.56 10.80
CA LEU A 60 5.34 -4.77 9.84
C LEU A 60 6.69 -4.93 10.56
N GLY A 61 6.94 -4.16 11.62
CA GLY A 61 8.11 -4.34 12.47
C GLY A 61 8.19 -5.76 13.03
N LEU A 62 7.12 -6.22 13.68
CA LEU A 62 7.05 -7.58 14.23
C LEU A 62 7.32 -8.65 13.16
N LEU A 63 6.78 -8.48 11.95
CA LEU A 63 7.11 -9.37 10.83
C LEU A 63 8.60 -9.31 10.45
N ALA A 64 9.17 -8.11 10.32
CA ALA A 64 10.58 -7.94 9.99
C ALA A 64 11.51 -8.60 11.04
N TRP A 65 11.14 -8.56 12.32
CA TRP A 65 11.85 -9.27 13.40
C TRP A 65 11.64 -10.78 13.35
N GLY A 66 10.46 -11.25 12.94
CA GLY A 66 10.12 -12.67 12.87
C GLY A 66 10.66 -13.41 11.64
N THR A 67 11.23 -12.70 10.66
CA THR A 67 11.70 -13.27 9.40
C THR A 67 13.12 -12.81 9.04
N PRO A 68 14.13 -13.09 9.88
CA PRO A 68 15.51 -12.72 9.59
C PRO A 68 16.03 -13.44 8.34
N GLY A 69 16.85 -12.74 7.56
CA GLY A 69 17.53 -13.31 6.38
C GLY A 69 16.65 -13.55 5.15
N THR A 70 15.36 -13.21 5.18
CA THR A 70 14.47 -13.38 4.01
C THR A 70 14.66 -12.31 2.94
N THR A 71 15.26 -11.17 3.27
CA THR A 71 15.39 -10.01 2.39
C THR A 71 16.85 -9.74 2.00
N TRP A 72 17.03 -8.88 0.99
CA TRP A 72 18.34 -8.35 0.60
C TRP A 72 18.93 -7.34 1.59
N LEU A 73 18.12 -6.87 2.55
CA LEU A 73 18.57 -5.90 3.53
C LEU A 73 19.43 -6.57 4.61
N PRO A 74 20.45 -5.89 5.15
CA PRO A 74 21.28 -6.44 6.22
C PRO A 74 20.44 -6.83 7.43
N ASP A 75 20.78 -7.95 8.07
CA ASP A 75 20.07 -8.41 9.27
C ASP A 75 20.48 -7.63 10.53
N THR A 76 20.18 -6.34 10.51
CA THR A 76 20.48 -5.36 11.55
C THR A 76 19.20 -4.60 11.89
N ALA A 77 19.15 -3.95 13.07
CA ALA A 77 18.00 -3.12 13.43
C ALA A 77 17.70 -2.04 12.38
N ARG A 78 18.75 -1.42 11.81
CA ARG A 78 18.63 -0.42 10.74
C ARG A 78 18.08 -1.02 9.44
N GLY A 79 18.55 -2.21 9.04
CA GLY A 79 18.04 -2.90 7.85
C GLY A 79 16.56 -3.29 7.98
N ARG A 80 16.15 -3.75 9.17
CA ARG A 80 14.74 -4.06 9.48
C ARG A 80 13.87 -2.81 9.50
N ALA A 81 14.33 -1.71 10.10
CA ALA A 81 13.62 -0.43 10.06
C ALA A 81 13.46 0.08 8.62
N LEU A 82 14.51 -0.01 7.79
CA LEU A 82 14.44 0.35 6.38
C LEU A 82 13.42 -0.51 5.62
N TRP A 83 13.37 -1.83 5.90
CA TRP A 83 12.37 -2.71 5.31
C TRP A 83 10.95 -2.24 5.63
N VAL A 84 10.68 -1.94 6.91
CA VAL A 84 9.35 -1.46 7.35
C VAL A 84 8.98 -0.16 6.65
N VAL A 85 9.90 0.80 6.59
CA VAL A 85 9.67 2.10 5.92
C VAL A 85 9.37 1.90 4.44
N LEU A 86 10.17 1.09 3.73
CA LEU A 86 9.96 0.83 2.31
C LEU A 86 8.60 0.16 2.04
N VAL A 87 8.29 -0.91 2.78
CA VAL A 87 7.03 -1.65 2.61
C VAL A 87 5.83 -0.79 2.99
N ALA A 88 5.89 -0.04 4.10
CA ALA A 88 4.80 0.82 4.53
C ALA A 88 4.57 1.97 3.55
N ALA A 89 5.63 2.73 3.21
CA ALA A 89 5.50 3.92 2.37
C ALA A 89 5.08 3.56 0.94
N ALA A 90 5.75 2.60 0.29
CA ALA A 90 5.41 2.20 -1.07
C ALA A 90 4.08 1.45 -1.13
N GLY A 91 3.75 0.65 -0.11
CA GLY A 91 2.45 0.00 0.00
C GLY A 91 1.29 0.99 0.13
N LEU A 92 1.44 2.01 1.00
CA LEU A 92 0.45 3.08 1.14
C LEU A 92 0.32 3.94 -0.12
N ALA A 93 1.43 4.22 -0.81
CA ALA A 93 1.42 4.93 -2.08
C ALA A 93 0.65 4.14 -3.16
N GLY A 94 0.95 2.85 -3.30
CA GLY A 94 0.25 1.97 -4.24
C GLY A 94 -1.23 1.79 -3.90
N TRP A 95 -1.59 1.69 -2.61
CA TRP A 95 -3.00 1.66 -2.18
C TRP A 95 -3.71 2.98 -2.48
N SER A 96 -3.09 4.13 -2.21
CA SER A 96 -3.67 5.46 -2.48
C SER A 96 -3.94 5.65 -3.97
N TYR A 97 -3.01 5.20 -4.82
CA TYR A 97 -3.20 5.21 -6.28
C TYR A 97 -4.35 4.30 -6.71
N ALA A 98 -4.40 3.06 -6.19
CA ALA A 98 -5.50 2.14 -6.47
C ALA A 98 -6.86 2.72 -6.04
N ALA A 99 -6.94 3.29 -4.84
CA ALA A 99 -8.13 3.96 -4.33
C ALA A 99 -8.56 5.11 -5.27
N ALA A 100 -7.62 5.98 -5.68
CA ALA A 100 -7.89 7.05 -6.64
C ALA A 100 -8.46 6.51 -7.96
N ALA A 101 -7.89 5.45 -8.52
CA ALA A 101 -8.40 4.83 -9.74
C ALA A 101 -9.84 4.32 -9.56
N THR A 102 -10.17 3.70 -8.43
CA THR A 102 -11.54 3.23 -8.14
C THR A 102 -12.56 4.36 -8.02
N PHE A 103 -12.12 5.55 -7.57
CA PHE A 103 -12.95 6.75 -7.59
C PHE A 103 -13.13 7.31 -9.00
N VAL A 104 -12.12 7.22 -9.87
CA VAL A 104 -12.22 7.69 -11.27
C VAL A 104 -13.20 6.85 -12.07
N VAL A 105 -13.26 5.54 -11.83
CA VAL A 105 -14.19 4.63 -12.52
C VAL A 105 -15.55 4.48 -11.80
N ASP A 106 -15.86 5.37 -10.86
CA ASP A 106 -17.15 5.44 -10.16
C ASP A 106 -17.62 4.13 -9.52
N LEU A 107 -16.68 3.33 -8.99
CA LEU A 107 -17.05 2.06 -8.36
C LEU A 107 -17.94 2.30 -7.12
N PRO A 108 -18.96 1.45 -6.90
CA PRO A 108 -19.77 1.51 -5.69
C PRO A 108 -18.93 1.41 -4.40
N LEU A 109 -19.36 2.10 -3.34
CA LEU A 109 -18.60 2.20 -2.09
C LEU A 109 -18.39 0.84 -1.41
N ASP A 110 -19.40 -0.01 -1.44
CA ASP A 110 -19.35 -1.40 -0.96
C ASP A 110 -18.30 -2.23 -1.72
N VAL A 111 -18.21 -2.06 -3.04
CA VAL A 111 -17.18 -2.70 -3.88
C VAL A 111 -15.80 -2.15 -3.52
N GLN A 112 -15.65 -0.84 -3.34
CA GLN A 112 -14.38 -0.23 -2.91
C GLN A 112 -13.93 -0.74 -1.53
N LEU A 113 -14.85 -0.86 -0.58
CA LEU A 113 -14.57 -1.40 0.75
C LEU A 113 -14.21 -2.88 0.69
N MET A 114 -14.96 -3.67 -0.07
CA MET A 114 -14.67 -5.09 -0.29
C MET A 114 -13.26 -5.25 -0.88
N MET A 115 -12.90 -4.45 -1.88
CA MET A 115 -11.56 -4.46 -2.45
C MET A 115 -10.50 -4.01 -1.45
N ALA A 116 -10.75 -2.99 -0.63
CA ALA A 116 -9.79 -2.56 0.39
C ALA A 116 -9.48 -3.70 1.38
N PHE A 117 -10.49 -4.45 1.83
CA PHE A 117 -10.29 -5.59 2.75
C PHE A 117 -9.77 -6.86 2.10
N THR A 118 -9.99 -7.08 0.80
CA THR A 118 -9.56 -8.31 0.12
C THR A 118 -8.25 -8.15 -0.64
N VAL A 119 -7.99 -6.99 -1.22
CA VAL A 119 -6.81 -6.75 -2.08
C VAL A 119 -5.98 -5.53 -1.66
N GLY A 120 -6.39 -4.80 -0.62
CA GLY A 120 -5.66 -3.62 -0.14
C GLY A 120 -4.23 -3.89 0.33
N GLY A 121 -3.91 -5.13 0.71
CA GLY A 121 -2.56 -5.58 1.05
C GLY A 121 -1.67 -5.94 -0.14
N LEU A 122 -2.20 -6.00 -1.37
CA LEU A 122 -1.41 -6.36 -2.55
C LEU A 122 -0.22 -5.41 -2.79
N PRO A 123 -0.37 -4.07 -2.74
CA PRO A 123 0.76 -3.16 -2.93
C PRO A 123 1.90 -3.43 -1.95
N PHE A 124 1.59 -3.64 -0.67
CA PHE A 124 2.56 -3.98 0.37
C PHE A 124 3.28 -5.30 0.06
N THR A 125 2.51 -6.30 -0.38
CA THR A 125 3.02 -7.64 -0.68
C THR A 125 3.94 -7.63 -1.89
N VAL A 126 3.60 -6.86 -2.93
CA VAL A 126 4.44 -6.66 -4.12
C VAL A 126 5.79 -6.05 -3.71
N VAL A 127 5.77 -4.98 -2.92
CA VAL A 127 7.00 -4.34 -2.42
C VAL A 127 7.81 -5.32 -1.57
N ALA A 128 7.17 -6.03 -0.65
CA ALA A 128 7.85 -7.04 0.17
C ALA A 128 8.47 -8.16 -0.68
N THR A 129 7.80 -8.56 -1.77
CA THR A 129 8.27 -9.59 -2.71
C THR A 129 9.52 -9.12 -3.46
N VAL A 130 9.54 -7.87 -3.93
CA VAL A 130 10.72 -7.28 -4.60
C VAL A 130 11.94 -7.27 -3.67
N LEU A 131 11.73 -7.12 -2.36
CA LEU A 131 12.82 -7.09 -1.36
C LEU A 131 13.32 -8.49 -0.96
N LEU A 132 12.70 -9.58 -1.41
CA LEU A 132 13.08 -10.95 -1.05
C LEU A 132 14.43 -11.35 -1.64
N ARG A 133 15.24 -12.06 -0.85
CA ARG A 133 16.59 -12.52 -1.23
C ARG A 133 16.61 -13.50 -2.42
N PRO A 134 15.64 -14.42 -2.60
CA PRO A 134 15.61 -15.24 -3.80
C PRO A 134 15.36 -14.38 -5.05
N VAL A 135 16.34 -14.31 -5.95
CA VAL A 135 16.29 -13.49 -7.18
C VAL A 135 15.05 -13.79 -8.02
N ALA A 136 14.66 -15.06 -8.14
CA ALA A 136 13.46 -15.46 -8.88
C ALA A 136 12.18 -14.85 -8.29
N ALA A 137 12.05 -14.84 -6.96
CA ALA A 137 10.89 -14.25 -6.28
C ALA A 137 10.89 -12.72 -6.40
N SER A 138 12.05 -12.08 -6.19
CA SER A 138 12.22 -10.64 -6.38
C SER A 138 11.89 -10.20 -7.80
N GLY A 139 12.41 -10.92 -8.81
CA GLY A 139 12.14 -10.68 -10.22
C GLY A 139 10.66 -10.85 -10.57
N ALA A 140 10.00 -11.89 -10.06
CA ALA A 140 8.55 -12.08 -10.23
C ALA A 140 7.76 -10.92 -9.60
N GLY A 141 8.17 -10.45 -8.42
CA GLY A 141 7.59 -9.28 -7.77
C GLY A 141 7.74 -8.01 -8.61
N LEU A 142 8.91 -7.79 -9.21
CA LEU A 142 9.17 -6.64 -10.07
C LEU A 142 8.33 -6.69 -11.35
N VAL A 143 8.27 -7.85 -12.00
CA VAL A 143 7.42 -8.05 -13.19
C VAL A 143 5.96 -7.79 -12.85
N LEU A 144 5.47 -8.30 -11.73
CA LEU A 144 4.11 -8.04 -11.26
C LEU A 144 3.88 -6.55 -10.98
N ALA A 145 4.83 -5.87 -10.33
CA ALA A 145 4.74 -4.42 -10.07
C ALA A 145 4.62 -3.61 -11.37
N VAL A 146 5.47 -3.91 -12.35
CA VAL A 146 5.47 -3.26 -13.67
C VAL A 146 4.17 -3.57 -14.41
N ALA A 147 3.72 -4.82 -14.40
CA ALA A 147 2.46 -5.21 -15.05
C ALA A 147 1.27 -4.46 -14.45
N LEU A 148 1.16 -4.40 -13.12
CA LEU A 148 0.10 -3.67 -12.42
C LEU A 148 0.15 -2.17 -12.72
N LEU A 149 1.35 -1.58 -12.78
CA LEU A 149 1.54 -0.18 -13.15
C LEU A 149 1.05 0.09 -14.58
N VAL A 150 1.46 -0.75 -15.55
CA VAL A 150 1.03 -0.66 -16.95
C VAL A 150 -0.48 -0.83 -17.08
N THR A 151 -1.07 -1.81 -16.38
CA THR A 151 -2.53 -2.00 -16.36
C THR A 151 -3.25 -0.78 -15.75
N GLY A 152 -2.74 -0.23 -14.65
CA GLY A 152 -3.28 0.99 -14.04
C GLY A 152 -3.29 2.16 -15.02
N PHE A 153 -2.20 2.35 -15.76
CA PHE A 153 -2.12 3.37 -16.80
C PHE A 153 -3.07 3.14 -17.98
N ALA A 154 -3.27 1.89 -18.38
CA ALA A 154 -4.21 1.56 -19.46
C ALA A 154 -5.67 1.86 -19.07
N VAL A 155 -6.03 1.68 -17.78
CA VAL A 155 -7.39 1.90 -17.27
C VAL A 155 -7.67 3.37 -16.94
N ALA A 156 -6.64 4.14 -16.57
CA ALA A 156 -6.78 5.54 -16.19
C ALA A 156 -5.77 6.47 -16.93
N PRO A 157 -5.90 6.61 -18.26
CA PRO A 157 -4.92 7.31 -19.10
C PRO A 157 -4.84 8.82 -18.84
N GLU A 158 -5.91 9.44 -18.34
CA GLU A 158 -5.93 10.86 -17.94
C GLU A 158 -4.94 11.12 -16.79
N THR A 159 -4.88 10.20 -15.81
CA THR A 159 -3.92 10.22 -14.69
C THR A 159 -2.47 10.10 -15.16
N LEU A 160 -2.21 9.40 -16.26
CA LEU A 160 -0.88 9.31 -16.87
C LEU A 160 -0.46 10.67 -17.44
N ARG A 161 -1.35 11.37 -18.16
CA ARG A 161 -1.05 12.71 -18.69
C ARG A 161 -0.74 13.69 -17.58
N GLU A 162 -1.52 13.69 -16.51
CA GLU A 162 -1.30 14.55 -15.33
C GLU A 162 0.05 14.23 -14.64
N GLY A 163 0.35 12.93 -14.45
CA GLY A 163 1.59 12.47 -13.83
C GLY A 163 2.84 12.77 -14.66
N VAL A 164 2.79 12.55 -15.98
CA VAL A 164 3.88 12.91 -16.90
C VAL A 164 4.07 14.42 -16.94
N ARG A 165 2.98 15.20 -16.93
CA ARG A 165 3.04 16.67 -16.89
C ARG A 165 3.70 17.17 -15.61
N LEU A 166 3.38 16.59 -14.46
CA LEU A 166 4.03 16.91 -13.18
C LEU A 166 5.51 16.52 -13.17
N LEU A 167 5.87 15.36 -13.70
CA LEU A 167 7.27 14.93 -13.85
C LEU A 167 8.05 15.91 -14.74
N VAL A 168 7.51 16.27 -15.90
CA VAL A 168 8.12 17.23 -16.82
C VAL A 168 8.31 18.59 -16.16
N VAL A 169 7.33 19.08 -15.41
CA VAL A 169 7.41 20.36 -14.66
C VAL A 169 8.46 20.29 -13.55
N LEU A 170 8.56 19.18 -12.83
CA LEU A 170 9.55 19.00 -11.75
C LEU A 170 10.98 18.77 -12.26
N THR A 171 11.13 18.34 -13.51
CA THR A 171 12.43 18.14 -14.17
C THR A 171 12.80 19.26 -15.14
N ALA A 172 11.96 20.29 -15.29
CA ALA A 172 12.26 21.45 -16.09
C ALA A 172 13.35 22.28 -15.36
N PRO A 173 14.46 22.64 -16.03
CA PRO A 173 15.56 23.38 -15.45
C PRO A 173 15.19 24.82 -15.06
#